data_AF-A0A7T8H049-F1
#
_entry.id   AF-A0A7T8H049-F1
#
_cell.length_a   1.000
_cell.length_b   1.000
_cell.length_c   1.000
_cell.angle_alpha   90.00
_cell.angle_beta   90.00
_cell.angle_gamma   90.00
#
_symmetry.space_group_name_H-M   'P 1'
#
loop_
_entity.id
_entity.type
_entity.pdbx_description
1 polymer ?
#
loop_
_entity_poly.entity_id
_entity_poly.type
_entity_poly.pdbx_seq_one_letter_code
_entity_poly.pdbx_strand_id
1 'polypeptide(L)'
;MPPFWFPKGLKIGAKEYLEVMQNVVKPWLDATYPEGNYVFQQDNAPGHKAKITQKWCEENLAAFWPWSMWPPSSPDCNPLDYGIWGVVERKACSIPHASVDALKAAVEKERAEMSVDFIVKTCKAFRPRIKAMLKATGGHFEL
;
A
#
# COMPACT_ATOMS: atom_id res chain seq x y z
N MET A 1 -0.72 -6.46 7.62
CA MET A 1 -0.69 -5.31 8.54
C MET A 1 -2.06 -4.66 8.54
N PRO A 2 -2.63 -4.28 9.70
CA PRO A 2 -3.78 -3.39 9.76
C PRO A 2 -3.44 -2.00 9.19
N PRO A 3 -4.43 -1.18 8.81
CA PRO A 3 -4.21 0.23 8.46
C PRO A 3 -3.57 0.98 9.62
N PHE A 4 -2.68 1.93 9.30
CA PHE A 4 -2.17 2.89 10.27
C PHE A 4 -2.91 4.22 10.10
N TRP A 5 -3.49 4.74 11.18
CA TRP A 5 -4.26 5.98 11.15
C TRP A 5 -3.42 7.16 11.62
N PHE A 6 -3.15 8.10 10.72
CA PHE A 6 -2.48 9.34 11.09
C PHE A 6 -3.40 10.29 11.88
N PRO A 7 -2.83 11.11 12.78
CA PRO A 7 -3.57 12.19 13.41
C PRO A 7 -4.20 13.13 12.38
N LYS A 8 -5.43 13.60 12.66
CA LYS A 8 -6.14 14.53 11.77
C LYS A 8 -5.33 15.81 11.57
N GLY A 9 -5.18 16.21 10.31
CA GLY A 9 -4.46 17.44 9.93
C GLY A 9 -2.94 17.30 9.87
N LEU A 10 -2.38 16.12 10.18
CA LEU A 10 -0.96 15.89 10.02
C LEU A 10 -0.59 15.85 8.54
N LYS A 11 0.35 16.69 8.12
CA LYS A 11 0.97 16.62 6.80
C LYS A 11 2.06 15.56 6.82
N ILE A 12 1.94 14.54 5.99
CA ILE A 12 2.91 13.45 5.92
C ILE A 12 4.05 13.84 4.99
N GLY A 13 5.19 14.20 5.58
CA GLY A 13 6.45 14.37 4.89
C GLY A 13 7.32 13.12 4.99
N ALA A 14 8.58 13.26 4.57
CA ALA A 14 9.54 12.16 4.63
C ALA A 14 9.84 11.72 6.07
N LYS A 15 9.87 12.65 7.03
CA LYS A 15 10.16 12.35 8.43
C LYS A 15 9.03 11.55 9.07
N GLU A 16 7.80 12.03 8.93
CA GLU A 16 6.61 11.39 9.51
C GLU A 16 6.40 10.00 8.89
N TYR A 17 6.66 9.86 7.58
CA TYR A 17 6.64 8.57 6.93
C TYR A 17 7.71 7.62 7.47
N LEU A 18 8.94 8.10 7.65
CA LEU A 18 10.05 7.31 8.17
C LEU A 18 9.80 6.84 9.61
N GLU A 19 9.16 7.66 10.44
CA GLU A 19 8.74 7.27 11.80
C GLU A 19 7.77 6.09 11.77
N VAL A 20 6.83 6.06 10.81
CA VAL A 20 5.92 4.90 10.63
C VAL A 20 6.69 3.68 10.10
N MET A 21 7.62 3.88 9.17
CA MET A 21 8.43 2.78 8.67
C MET A 21 9.23 2.09 9.78
N GLN A 22 9.84 2.89 10.67
CA GLN A 22 10.68 2.42 11.77
C GLN A 22 9.88 1.77 12.90
N ASN A 23 8.76 2.39 13.30
CA ASN A 23 8.05 1.99 14.51
C ASN A 23 6.85 1.06 14.26
N VAL A 24 6.38 0.96 13.02
CA VAL A 24 5.18 0.18 12.67
C VAL A 24 5.52 -0.87 11.61
N VAL A 25 6.03 -0.43 10.45
CA VAL A 25 6.16 -1.31 9.28
C VAL A 25 7.26 -2.36 9.48
N LYS A 26 8.47 -1.94 9.86
CA LYS A 26 9.60 -2.86 10.05
C LYS A 26 9.36 -3.87 11.18
N PRO A 27 8.91 -3.47 12.38
CA PRO A 27 8.56 -4.45 13.42
C PRO A 27 7.50 -5.45 12.95
N TRP A 28 6.49 -5.00 12.19
CA TRP A 28 5.47 -5.90 11.65
C TRP A 28 6.04 -6.86 10.60
N LEU A 29 6.92 -6.38 9.71
CA LEU A 29 7.60 -7.22 8.71
C LEU A 29 8.50 -8.27 9.37
N ASP A 30 9.28 -7.88 10.38
CA ASP A 30 10.17 -8.80 11.10
C ASP A 30 9.39 -9.90 11.82
N ALA A 31 8.26 -9.55 12.43
CA ALA A 31 7.40 -10.51 13.11
C ALA A 31 6.65 -11.43 12.13
N THR A 32 6.25 -10.91 10.97
CA THR A 32 5.40 -11.66 10.01
C THR A 32 6.22 -12.48 9.01
N TYR A 33 7.39 -11.97 8.61
CA TYR A 33 8.27 -12.54 7.60
C TYR A 33 9.72 -12.58 8.13
N PRO A 34 9.98 -13.35 9.20
CA PRO A 34 11.29 -13.39 9.86
C PRO A 34 12.43 -13.87 8.94
N GLU A 35 12.10 -14.62 7.89
CA GLU A 35 13.06 -15.08 6.87
C GLU A 35 13.38 -14.02 5.82
N GLY A 36 12.71 -12.86 5.84
CA GLY A 36 12.91 -11.80 4.84
C GLY A 36 12.40 -12.16 3.44
N ASN A 37 11.45 -13.10 3.34
CA ASN A 37 10.88 -13.58 2.08
C ASN A 37 9.80 -12.65 1.49
N TYR A 38 10.10 -11.35 1.40
CA TYR A 38 9.22 -10.33 0.84
C TYR A 38 9.99 -9.31 0.01
N VAL A 39 9.26 -8.56 -0.82
CA VAL A 39 9.75 -7.33 -1.45
C VAL A 39 8.81 -6.20 -1.08
N PHE A 40 9.33 -5.13 -0.50
CA PHE A 40 8.55 -3.95 -0.17
C PHE A 40 8.39 -3.04 -1.39
N GLN A 41 7.16 -2.64 -1.66
CA GLN A 41 6.81 -1.75 -2.76
C GLN A 41 5.96 -0.59 -2.23
N GLN A 42 6.19 0.59 -2.78
CA GLN A 42 5.45 1.82 -2.47
C GLN A 42 5.35 2.69 -3.73
N ASP A 43 4.41 3.63 -3.74
CA ASP A 43 4.24 4.57 -4.85
C ASP A 43 5.28 5.70 -4.82
N ASN A 44 5.13 6.66 -5.75
CA ASN A 44 6.05 7.78 -5.93
C ASN A 44 5.67 9.04 -5.14
N ALA A 45 4.94 8.92 -4.01
CA ALA A 45 4.65 10.05 -3.15
C ALA A 45 5.94 10.76 -2.65
N PRO A 46 5.92 12.08 -2.39
CA PRO A 46 7.14 12.82 -2.03
C PRO A 46 7.91 12.26 -0.84
N GLY A 47 7.21 11.77 0.20
CA GLY A 47 7.81 11.13 1.37
C GLY A 47 8.52 9.82 1.05
N HIS A 48 7.96 9.02 0.14
CA HIS A 48 8.52 7.75 -0.31
C HIS A 48 9.79 7.97 -1.13
N LYS A 49 9.78 8.97 -2.02
CA LYS A 49 10.93 9.33 -2.88
C LYS A 49 12.10 10.01 -2.16
N ALA A 50 11.88 10.51 -0.95
CA ALA A 50 12.91 11.25 -0.25
C ALA A 50 14.17 10.40 -0.04
N LYS A 51 15.35 11.01 -0.19
CA LYS A 51 16.64 10.30 -0.08
C LYS A 51 16.78 9.56 1.25
N ILE A 52 16.30 10.17 2.34
CA ILE A 52 16.35 9.57 3.68
C ILE A 52 15.51 8.29 3.77
N THR A 53 14.32 8.29 3.14
CA THR A 53 13.40 7.15 3.13
C THR A 53 13.95 6.02 2.28
N GLN A 54 14.44 6.33 1.08
CA GLN A 54 15.02 5.35 0.16
C GLN A 54 16.24 4.67 0.77
N LYS A 55 17.18 5.46 1.32
CA LYS A 55 18.37 4.94 2.00
C LYS A 55 18.01 4.02 3.16
N TRP A 56 17.05 4.45 4.00
CA TRP A 56 16.62 3.62 5.11
C TRP A 56 15.98 2.31 4.63
N CYS A 57 15.15 2.33 3.58
CA CYS A 57 14.55 1.11 3.04
C CYS A 57 15.60 0.14 2.51
N GLU A 58 16.62 0.64 1.81
CA GLU A 58 17.75 -0.15 1.30
C GLU A 58 18.57 -0.78 2.42
N GLU A 59 18.82 -0.05 3.51
CA GLU A 59 19.63 -0.54 4.64
C GLU A 59 18.87 -1.49 5.58
N ASN A 60 17.54 -1.40 5.64
CA ASN A 60 16.75 -2.05 6.69
C ASN A 60 15.78 -3.11 6.19
N LEU A 61 15.35 -3.11 4.92
CA LEU A 61 14.37 -4.08 4.41
C LEU A 61 15.05 -5.23 3.69
N ALA A 62 14.45 -6.42 3.73
CA ALA A 62 15.02 -7.62 3.10
C ALA A 62 15.14 -7.47 1.58
N ALA A 63 14.11 -6.90 0.95
CA ALA A 63 14.16 -6.42 -0.42
C ALA A 63 13.18 -5.26 -0.59
N PHE A 64 13.51 -4.36 -1.50
CA PHE A 64 12.79 -3.12 -1.71
C PHE A 64 12.84 -2.70 -3.18
N TRP A 65 11.73 -2.20 -3.71
CA TRP A 65 11.70 -1.54 -5.01
C TRP A 65 11.97 -0.05 -4.87
N PRO A 66 13.13 0.45 -5.35
CA PRO A 66 13.41 1.87 -5.31
C PRO A 66 12.38 2.64 -6.11
N TRP A 67 12.18 3.91 -5.77
CA TRP A 67 11.16 4.75 -6.41
C TRP A 67 11.29 4.81 -7.94
N SER A 68 12.51 4.68 -8.47
CA SER A 68 12.80 4.69 -9.91
C SER A 68 12.28 3.44 -10.64
N MET A 69 11.98 2.36 -9.93
CA MET A 69 11.45 1.13 -10.50
C MET A 69 9.92 1.20 -10.70
N TRP A 70 9.23 2.05 -9.93
CA TRP A 70 7.78 2.20 -10.05
C TRP A 70 7.42 3.29 -11.05
N PRO A 71 6.56 3.02 -12.05
CA PRO A 71 6.14 4.04 -13.00
C PRO A 71 5.35 5.14 -12.28
N PRO A 72 5.61 6.43 -12.57
CA PRO A 72 4.83 7.53 -12.01
C PRO A 72 3.34 7.40 -12.35
N SER A 73 2.47 7.89 -11.45
CA SER A 73 1.02 8.01 -11.69
C SER A 73 0.34 6.75 -12.22
N SER A 74 0.72 5.58 -11.69
CA SER A 74 0.23 4.27 -12.16
C SER A 74 -0.61 3.54 -11.09
N PRO A 75 -1.76 4.09 -10.66
CA PRO A 75 -2.65 3.41 -9.71
C PRO A 75 -3.18 2.09 -10.31
N ASP A 76 -3.30 2.01 -11.64
CA ASP A 76 -3.69 0.80 -12.38
C ASP A 76 -2.73 -0.37 -12.19
N CYS A 77 -1.54 -0.12 -11.64
CA CYS A 77 -0.52 -1.12 -11.33
C CYS A 77 -0.41 -1.43 -9.84
N ASN A 78 -1.03 -0.68 -8.92
CA ASN A 78 -0.94 -0.95 -7.48
C ASN A 78 -2.12 -1.83 -7.00
N PRO A 79 -1.87 -3.06 -6.51
CA PRO A 79 -2.92 -3.95 -5.99
C PRO A 79 -3.78 -3.34 -4.88
N LEU A 80 -3.20 -2.44 -4.09
CA LEU A 80 -3.95 -1.70 -3.08
C LEU A 80 -4.99 -0.77 -3.73
N ASP A 81 -4.62 -0.06 -4.79
CA ASP A 81 -5.46 0.96 -5.43
C ASP A 81 -6.52 0.34 -6.35
N TYR A 82 -6.12 -0.54 -7.28
CA TYR A 82 -7.07 -1.09 -8.27
C TYR A 82 -8.02 -2.16 -7.72
N GLY A 83 -7.81 -2.63 -6.48
CA GLY A 83 -8.53 -3.79 -5.96
C GLY A 83 -8.92 -3.66 -4.49
N ILE A 84 -7.93 -3.72 -3.60
CA ILE A 84 -8.17 -3.89 -2.16
C ILE A 84 -8.96 -2.72 -1.59
N TRP A 85 -8.52 -1.48 -1.81
CA TRP A 85 -9.19 -0.32 -1.24
C TRP A 85 -10.57 -0.07 -1.82
N GLY A 86 -10.78 -0.33 -3.11
CA GLY A 86 -12.11 -0.25 -3.72
C GLY A 86 -13.12 -1.22 -3.10
N VAL A 87 -12.69 -2.41 -2.66
CA VAL A 87 -13.59 -3.33 -1.93
C VAL A 87 -13.86 -2.83 -0.51
N VAL A 88 -12.81 -2.41 0.21
CA VAL A 88 -12.93 -1.94 1.60
C VAL A 88 -13.85 -0.72 1.65
N GLU A 89 -13.64 0.26 0.78
CA GLU A 89 -14.48 1.47 0.69
C GLU A 89 -15.94 1.11 0.42
N ARG A 90 -16.23 0.31 -0.62
CA ARG A 90 -17.61 -0.07 -0.95
C ARG A 90 -18.35 -0.72 0.20
N LYS A 91 -17.67 -1.57 0.99
CA LYS A 91 -18.30 -2.27 2.11
C LYS A 91 -18.38 -1.39 3.36
N ALA A 92 -17.27 -0.79 3.76
CA ALA A 92 -17.20 0.03 4.96
C ALA A 92 -18.10 1.26 4.84
N CYS A 93 -18.21 1.86 3.66
CA CYS A 93 -19.04 3.04 3.39
C CYS A 93 -20.45 2.71 2.87
N SER A 94 -20.91 1.45 2.99
CA SER A 94 -22.27 1.05 2.57
C SER A 94 -23.37 1.65 3.45
N ILE A 95 -23.01 2.15 4.64
CA ILE A 95 -23.89 2.85 5.57
C ILE A 95 -23.24 4.14 6.09
N PRO A 96 -24.03 5.13 6.55
CA PRO A 96 -23.51 6.26 7.28
C PRO A 96 -22.91 5.85 8.64
N HIS A 97 -21.84 6.53 9.07
CA HIS A 97 -21.21 6.32 10.36
C HIS A 97 -21.41 7.53 11.28
N ALA A 98 -21.67 7.27 12.56
CA ALA A 98 -21.91 8.33 13.56
C ALA A 98 -20.62 9.09 13.96
N SER A 99 -19.44 8.54 13.66
CA SER A 99 -18.16 9.16 13.98
C SER A 99 -17.05 8.65 13.06
N VAL A 100 -15.92 9.36 13.06
CA VAL A 100 -14.69 8.91 12.36
C VAL A 100 -14.20 7.58 12.93
N ASP A 101 -14.29 7.37 14.24
CA ASP A 101 -13.82 6.11 14.86
C ASP A 101 -14.71 4.92 14.48
N ALA A 102 -16.03 5.14 14.35
CA ALA A 102 -16.93 4.12 13.81
C ALA A 102 -16.57 3.75 12.36
N LEU A 103 -16.24 4.74 11.53
CA LEU A 103 -15.75 4.50 10.17
C LEU A 103 -14.42 3.75 10.16
N LYS A 104 -13.45 4.12 11.01
CA LYS A 104 -12.16 3.43 11.12
C LYS A 104 -12.34 1.96 11.51
N ALA A 105 -13.22 1.69 12.49
CA ALA A 105 -13.54 0.33 12.92
C ALA A 105 -14.19 -0.48 11.79
N ALA A 106 -15.08 0.12 11.00
CA ALA A 106 -15.64 -0.52 9.82
C ALA A 106 -14.57 -0.84 8.77
N VAL A 107 -13.67 0.09 8.46
CA VAL A 107 -12.54 -0.12 7.53
C VAL A 107 -11.63 -1.25 8.00
N GLU A 108 -11.28 -1.29 9.28
CA GLU A 108 -10.45 -2.35 9.87
C GLU A 108 -11.13 -3.72 9.79
N LYS A 109 -12.43 -3.78 10.11
CA LYS A 109 -13.23 -4.99 10.01
C LYS A 109 -13.27 -5.52 8.58
N GLU A 110 -13.65 -4.69 7.60
CA GLU A 110 -13.78 -5.13 6.20
C GLU A 110 -12.44 -5.56 5.60
N ARG A 111 -11.34 -4.92 6.02
CA ARG A 111 -9.98 -5.35 5.66
C ARG A 111 -9.61 -6.69 6.31
N ALA A 112 -10.00 -6.92 7.56
CA ALA A 112 -9.69 -8.15 8.29
C ALA A 112 -10.49 -9.36 7.78
N GLU A 113 -11.75 -9.15 7.39
CA GLU A 113 -12.64 -10.18 6.84
C GLU A 113 -12.40 -10.46 5.35
N MET A 114 -11.51 -9.70 4.70
CA MET A 114 -11.17 -9.92 3.29
C MET A 114 -10.53 -11.29 3.07
N SER A 115 -11.13 -12.08 2.17
CA SER A 115 -10.64 -13.43 1.89
C SER A 115 -9.21 -13.41 1.34
N VAL A 116 -8.37 -14.33 1.84
CA VAL A 116 -7.00 -14.53 1.32
C VAL A 116 -7.00 -14.81 -0.17
N ASP A 117 -7.95 -15.60 -0.67
CA ASP A 117 -8.11 -15.90 -2.10
C ASP A 117 -8.26 -14.65 -2.96
N PHE A 118 -9.08 -13.69 -2.51
CA PHE A 118 -9.25 -12.41 -3.19
C PHE A 118 -7.95 -11.61 -3.20
N ILE A 119 -7.23 -11.54 -2.08
CA ILE A 119 -5.94 -10.85 -1.97
C ILE A 119 -4.94 -11.46 -2.94
N VAL A 120 -4.80 -12.80 -2.93
CA VAL A 120 -3.88 -13.53 -3.81
C VAL A 120 -4.25 -13.31 -5.29
N LYS A 121 -5.53 -13.37 -5.66
CA LYS A 121 -5.98 -13.08 -7.03
C LYS A 121 -5.66 -11.64 -7.44
N THR A 122 -5.89 -10.68 -6.56
CA THR A 122 -5.60 -9.26 -6.78
C THR A 122 -4.10 -9.05 -7.02
N CYS A 123 -3.23 -9.66 -6.20
CA CYS A 123 -1.78 -9.60 -6.39
C CYS A 123 -1.34 -10.32 -7.67
N LYS A 124 -1.93 -11.46 -8.03
CA LYS A 124 -1.63 -12.19 -9.28
C LYS A 124 -1.98 -11.36 -10.53
N ALA A 125 -2.96 -10.45 -10.44
CA ALA A 125 -3.33 -9.54 -11.52
C ALA A 125 -2.26 -8.47 -11.83
N PHE A 126 -1.28 -8.26 -10.94
CA PHE A 126 -0.21 -7.28 -11.14
C PHE A 126 0.54 -7.48 -12.46
N ARG A 127 1.01 -8.71 -12.74
CA ARG A 127 1.79 -9.01 -13.95
C ARG A 127 1.00 -8.78 -15.25
N PRO A 128 -0.25 -9.29 -15.38
CA PRO A 128 -1.12 -8.93 -16.51
C PRO A 128 -1.31 -7.42 -16.68
N ARG A 129 -1.50 -6.67 -15.59
CA ARG A 129 -1.66 -5.21 -15.63
C ARG A 129 -0.43 -4.50 -16.16
N ILE A 130 0.76 -4.88 -15.70
CA ILE A 130 2.03 -4.35 -16.24
C ILE A 130 2.16 -4.63 -17.74
N LYS A 131 1.79 -5.83 -18.21
CA LYS A 131 1.83 -6.16 -19.64
C LYS A 131 0.84 -5.30 -20.45
N ALA A 132 -0.35 -5.07 -19.93
CA ALA A 132 -1.35 -4.21 -20.56
C ALA A 132 -0.86 -2.75 -20.64
N MET A 133 -0.30 -2.21 -19.54
CA MET A 133 0.33 -0.89 -19.50
C MET A 133 1.42 -0.73 -20.57
N LEU A 134 2.31 -1.71 -20.69
CA LEU A 134 3.39 -1.69 -21.69
C LEU A 134 2.83 -1.70 -23.11
N LYS A 135 1.79 -2.50 -23.38
CA LYS A 135 1.10 -2.52 -24.69
C LYS A 135 0.40 -1.20 -24.99
N ALA A 136 -0.14 -0.53 -23.99
CA ALA A 136 -0.77 0.78 -24.09
C ALA A 136 0.25 1.93 -24.17
N THR A 137 1.56 1.65 -24.26
CA THR A 137 2.64 2.65 -24.27
C THR A 137 2.58 3.63 -23.08
N GLY A 138 2.11 3.16 -21.91
CA GLY A 138 1.96 3.98 -20.70
C GLY A 138 0.65 4.75 -20.61
N GLY A 139 -0.31 4.54 -21.52
CA GLY A 139 -1.68 5.06 -21.40
C GLY A 139 -2.56 4.29 -20.40
N HIS A 140 -3.73 4.84 -20.08
CA HIS A 140 -4.74 4.19 -19.24
C HIS A 140 -5.24 2.88 -19.85
N PHE A 141 -5.52 1.89 -19.00
CA PHE A 141 -6.03 0.60 -19.40
C PHE A 141 -6.90 -0.01 -18.29
N GLU A 142 -7.88 -0.83 -18.68
CA GLU A 142 -8.71 -1.61 -17.77
C GLU A 142 -8.57 -3.11 -18.10
N LEU A 143 -8.66 -3.96 -17.08
CA LEU A 143 -8.67 -5.42 -17.18
C LEU A 143 -9.88 -5.99 -16.45
#